data_AF-A0A6N2YK98-F1
#
_entry.id   AF-A0A6N2YK98-F1
#
_cell.length_a   1.000
_cell.length_b   1.000
_cell.length_c   1.000
_cell.angle_alpha   90.00
_cell.angle_beta   90.00
_cell.angle_gamma   90.00
#
_symmetry.space_group_name_H-M   'P 1'
#
loop_
_entity.id
_entity.type
_entity.pdbx_description
1 polymer ?
#
loop_
_entity_poly.entity_id
_entity_poly.type
_entity_poly.pdbx_seq_one_letter_code
_entity_poly.pdbx_strand_id
1 'polypeptide(L)'
;MDNWSNHKRLLTLEEKMELKLDHTHLFFHEIDLFLIAKSALNIAYTLTESSFKTHLLDCLKCLQNSLEAGLNLITIDEDYYPYESFTRKLSNFVNIFALDSDQPSYQKKDEFFQVLLDTFHQLPVVDFGELTLSSFVT
;
A
#
# COMPACT_ATOMS: atom_id res chain seq x y z
N MET A 1 -22.21 2.10 -25.02
CA MET A 1 -22.28 1.80 -23.57
C MET A 1 -20.84 1.68 -23.15
N ASP A 2 -20.31 2.77 -22.60
CA ASP A 2 -18.88 2.93 -22.36
C ASP A 2 -18.42 2.00 -21.25
N ASN A 3 -17.33 1.31 -21.56
CA ASN A 3 -16.67 0.31 -20.75
C ASN A 3 -15.86 1.06 -19.68
N TRP A 4 -16.50 1.45 -18.57
CA TRP A 4 -15.81 1.99 -17.40
C TRP A 4 -15.09 0.86 -16.67
N SER A 5 -13.92 0.47 -17.18
CA SER A 5 -12.91 -0.16 -16.34
C SER A 5 -12.49 0.86 -15.28
N ASN A 6 -13.01 0.71 -14.06
CA ASN A 6 -12.66 1.49 -12.86
C ASN A 6 -11.20 1.22 -12.39
N HIS A 7 -10.23 1.33 -13.29
CA HIS A 7 -8.82 1.46 -12.91
C HIS A 7 -8.50 2.94 -13.01
N LYS A 8 -8.74 3.70 -11.94
CA LYS A 8 -8.29 5.08 -11.81
C LYS A 8 -6.76 5.05 -11.84
N ARG A 9 -6.18 5.22 -13.02
CA ARG A 9 -4.73 5.34 -13.23
C ARG A 9 -4.30 6.64 -12.54
N LEU A 10 -3.28 6.59 -11.68
CA LEU A 10 -2.68 7.86 -11.25
C LEU A 10 -2.01 8.48 -12.46
N LEU A 11 -2.18 9.79 -12.60
CA LEU A 11 -1.48 10.57 -13.60
C LEU A 11 0.04 10.38 -13.41
N THR A 12 0.77 10.27 -14.52
CA THR A 12 2.23 10.21 -14.50
C THR A 12 2.80 11.49 -13.88
N LEU A 13 4.07 11.45 -13.46
CA LEU A 13 4.76 12.61 -12.93
C LEU A 13 4.68 13.81 -13.89
N GLU A 14 4.88 13.56 -15.18
CA GLU A 14 4.84 14.55 -16.24
C GLU A 14 3.44 15.14 -16.39
N GLU A 15 2.41 14.29 -16.40
CA GLU A 15 1.01 14.72 -16.49
C GLU A 15 0.61 15.61 -15.30
N LYS A 16 1.07 15.30 -14.09
CA LYS A 16 0.79 16.11 -12.89
C LYS A 16 1.58 17.43 -12.86
N MET A 17 2.82 17.44 -13.38
CA MET A 17 3.62 18.67 -13.52
C MET A 17 3.02 19.63 -14.54
N GLU A 18 2.48 19.12 -15.65
CA GLU A 18 1.79 19.92 -16.67
C GLU A 18 0.48 20.54 -16.15
N LEU A 19 -0.18 19.89 -15.20
CA LEU A 19 -1.44 20.36 -14.61
C LEU A 19 -1.29 21.55 -13.65
N LYS A 20 -0.07 22.04 -13.37
CA LYS A 20 0.20 23.16 -12.44
C LYS A 20 -0.55 23.01 -11.11
N LEU A 21 -0.57 21.80 -10.55
CA LEU A 21 -1.18 21.57 -9.24
C LEU A 21 -0.36 22.33 -8.19
N ASP A 22 -0.95 23.37 -7.58
CA ASP A 22 -0.37 24.22 -6.52
C ASP A 22 0.01 23.43 -5.22
N HIS A 23 -0.08 22.10 -5.25
CA HIS A 23 0.07 21.22 -4.09
C HIS A 23 1.03 20.06 -4.37
N THR A 24 2.30 20.37 -4.60
CA THR A 24 3.41 19.39 -4.65
C THR A 24 3.42 18.47 -3.42
N HIS A 25 2.90 18.93 -2.26
CA HIS A 25 2.78 18.14 -1.04
C HIS A 25 1.82 16.94 -1.15
N LEU A 26 0.61 17.12 -1.73
CA LEU A 26 -0.36 16.03 -1.90
C LEU A 26 0.17 14.95 -2.86
N PHE A 27 0.99 15.37 -3.83
CA PHE A 27 1.66 14.49 -4.77
C PHE A 27 2.67 13.54 -4.10
N PHE A 28 3.51 14.05 -3.18
CA PHE A 28 4.45 13.19 -2.45
C PHE A 28 3.70 12.20 -1.55
N HIS A 29 2.58 12.61 -0.95
CA HIS A 29 1.78 11.74 -0.10
C HIS A 29 1.25 10.51 -0.84
N GLU A 30 0.75 10.63 -2.08
CA GLU A 30 0.27 9.46 -2.85
C GLU A 30 1.37 8.46 -3.19
N ILE A 31 2.54 8.97 -3.58
CA ILE A 31 3.71 8.15 -3.90
C ILE A 31 4.22 7.43 -2.65
N ASP A 32 4.35 8.17 -1.55
CA ASP A 32 4.81 7.64 -0.28
C ASP A 32 3.86 6.55 0.23
N LEU A 33 2.54 6.81 0.18
CA LEU A 33 1.53 5.82 0.57
C LEU A 33 1.62 4.55 -0.29
N PHE A 34 1.79 4.68 -1.61
CA PHE A 34 1.95 3.52 -2.50
C PHE A 34 3.20 2.71 -2.16
N LEU A 35 4.35 3.38 -1.96
CA LEU A 35 5.61 2.73 -1.64
C LEU A 35 5.57 2.03 -0.27
N ILE A 36 4.94 2.66 0.72
CA ILE A 36 4.73 2.05 2.04
C ILE A 36 3.81 0.83 1.92
N ALA A 37 2.68 0.94 1.19
CA ALA A 37 1.76 -0.16 0.97
C ALA A 37 2.40 -1.35 0.24
N LYS A 38 3.20 -1.07 -0.80
CA LYS A 38 3.95 -2.09 -1.56
C LYS A 38 4.98 -2.79 -0.67
N SER A 39 5.69 -2.01 0.16
CA SER A 39 6.65 -2.56 1.12
C SER A 39 5.95 -3.45 2.15
N ALA A 40 4.78 -3.04 2.65
CA ALA A 40 3.98 -3.82 3.58
C ALA A 40 3.51 -5.13 2.95
N LEU A 41 3.04 -5.11 1.70
CA LEU A 41 2.62 -6.31 0.98
C LEU A 41 3.79 -7.32 0.81
N ASN A 42 4.98 -6.84 0.46
CA ASN A 42 6.17 -7.69 0.31
C ASN A 42 6.57 -8.37 1.63
N ILE A 43 6.50 -7.64 2.75
CA ILE A 43 6.79 -8.20 4.08
C ILE A 43 5.69 -9.20 4.48
N ALA A 44 4.42 -8.89 4.22
CA ALA A 44 3.31 -9.80 4.48
C ALA A 44 3.45 -11.13 3.72
N TYR A 45 3.84 -11.07 2.43
CA TYR A 45 4.17 -12.26 1.63
C TYR A 45 5.35 -13.05 2.23
N THR A 46 6.37 -12.36 2.71
CA THR A 46 7.52 -13.04 3.34
C THR A 46 7.10 -13.77 4.62
N LEU A 47 6.16 -13.20 5.39
CA LEU A 47 5.61 -13.81 6.60
C LEU A 47 4.73 -15.04 6.32
N THR A 48 4.12 -15.14 5.12
CA THR A 48 3.34 -16.32 4.71
C THR A 48 4.23 -17.47 4.26
N GLU A 49 5.24 -17.18 3.43
CA GLU A 49 6.11 -18.19 2.81
C GLU A 49 7.24 -18.71 3.72
N SER A 50 7.73 -17.89 4.65
CA SER A 50 8.90 -18.24 5.47
C SER A 50 8.54 -18.69 6.88
N SER A 51 9.53 -19.28 7.57
CA SER A 51 9.42 -19.48 9.02
C SER A 51 9.13 -18.14 9.68
N PHE A 52 8.16 -18.14 10.60
CA PHE A 52 7.69 -16.92 11.25
C PHE A 52 8.86 -16.17 11.90
N LYS A 53 8.96 -14.87 11.61
CA LYS A 53 10.04 -13.98 12.05
C LYS A 53 9.45 -12.75 12.72
N THR A 54 9.64 -12.63 14.03
CA THR A 54 9.10 -11.52 14.83
C THR A 54 9.51 -10.15 14.31
N HIS A 55 10.75 -9.98 13.85
CA HIS A 55 11.22 -8.70 13.29
C HIS A 55 10.47 -8.28 12.02
N LEU A 56 10.03 -9.23 11.18
CA LEU A 56 9.22 -8.91 10.00
C LEU A 56 7.83 -8.43 10.40
N LEU A 57 7.23 -9.04 11.43
CA LEU A 57 5.97 -8.58 11.99
C LEU A 57 6.09 -7.18 12.60
N ASP A 58 7.19 -6.89 13.29
CA ASP A 58 7.43 -5.56 13.86
C ASP A 58 7.67 -4.51 12.77
N CYS A 59 8.40 -4.84 11.70
CA CYS A 59 8.49 -3.97 10.53
C CYS A 59 7.11 -3.73 9.90
N LEU A 60 6.27 -4.75 9.81
CA LEU A 60 4.92 -4.62 9.25
C LEU A 60 4.04 -3.68 10.09
N LYS A 61 4.13 -3.75 11.42
CA LYS A 61 3.47 -2.80 12.34
C LYS A 61 3.94 -1.36 12.10
N CYS A 62 5.24 -1.14 11.93
CA CYS A 62 5.77 0.20 11.64
C CYS A 62 5.24 0.75 10.31
N LEU A 63 5.15 -0.08 9.26
CA LEU A 63 4.60 0.32 7.96
C LEU A 63 3.10 0.62 8.05
N GLN A 64 2.33 -0.21 8.76
CA GLN A 64 0.91 0.06 9.03
C GLN A 64 0.72 1.41 9.72
N ASN A 65 1.46 1.68 10.80
CA ASN A 65 1.39 2.96 11.51
C ASN A 65 1.76 4.15 10.60
N SER A 66 2.70 3.94 9.68
CA SER A 66 3.12 4.98 8.72
C SER A 66 2.00 5.27 7.70
N LEU A 67 1.27 4.25 7.24
CA LEU A 67 0.08 4.43 6.39
C LEU A 67 -1.02 5.17 7.12
N GLU A 68 -1.33 4.77 8.36
CA GLU A 68 -2.35 5.45 9.18
C GLU A 68 -1.99 6.92 9.41
N ALA A 69 -0.74 7.22 9.76
CA ALA A 69 -0.26 8.58 9.94
C ALA A 69 -0.35 9.39 8.63
N GLY A 70 0.06 8.80 7.50
CA GLY A 70 -0.02 9.45 6.19
C GLY A 70 -1.46 9.76 5.77
N LEU A 71 -2.38 8.81 5.98
CA LEU A 71 -3.80 8.99 5.66
C LEU A 71 -4.46 10.07 6.51
N ASN A 72 -4.14 10.13 7.81
CA ASN A 72 -4.67 11.15 8.72
C ASN A 72 -4.25 12.59 8.37
N LEU A 73 -3.21 12.76 7.56
CA LEU A 73 -2.74 14.07 7.10
C LEU A 73 -3.45 14.56 5.83
N ILE A 74 -4.21 13.69 5.16
CA ILE A 74 -4.91 14.01 3.93
C ILE A 74 -6.32 14.52 4.25
N THR A 75 -6.67 15.67 3.68
CA THR A 75 -7.93 16.38 3.93
C THR A 75 -9.00 16.14 2.85
N ILE A 76 -8.66 15.44 1.76
CA ILE A 76 -9.55 15.16 0.62
C ILE A 76 -9.84 13.65 0.59
N ASP A 77 -11.06 13.28 0.99
CA ASP A 77 -11.42 11.92 1.44
C ASP A 77 -11.63 10.89 0.31
N GLU A 78 -12.25 11.29 -0.81
CA GLU A 78 -12.83 10.30 -1.75
C GLU A 78 -11.79 9.47 -2.53
N ASP A 79 -10.59 10.01 -2.74
CA ASP A 79 -9.55 9.37 -3.57
C ASP A 79 -8.67 8.38 -2.79
N TYR A 80 -8.78 8.37 -1.46
CA TYR A 80 -7.93 7.56 -0.58
C TYR A 80 -8.67 6.41 0.09
N TYR A 81 -9.97 6.24 -0.16
CA TYR A 81 -10.75 5.09 0.30
C TYR A 81 -10.09 3.72 0.01
N PRO A 82 -9.43 3.49 -1.14
CA PRO A 82 -8.68 2.25 -1.36
C PRO A 82 -7.53 2.05 -0.35
N TYR A 83 -6.81 3.12 0.00
CA TYR A 83 -5.73 3.07 0.99
C TYR A 83 -6.24 2.84 2.41
N GLU A 84 -7.39 3.41 2.78
CA GLU A 84 -8.04 3.12 4.06
C GLU A 84 -8.45 1.64 4.15
N SER A 85 -9.04 1.11 3.07
CA SER A 85 -9.44 -0.29 2.98
C SER A 85 -8.23 -1.22 3.13
N PHE A 86 -7.15 -0.94 2.39
CA PHE A 86 -5.89 -1.67 2.48
C PHE A 86 -5.30 -1.60 3.89
N THR A 87 -5.20 -0.41 4.49
CA THR A 87 -4.65 -0.22 5.84
C THR A 87 -5.43 -1.01 6.89
N ARG A 88 -6.76 -1.06 6.79
CA ARG A 88 -7.60 -1.88 7.68
C ARG A 88 -7.36 -3.37 7.48
N LYS A 89 -7.21 -3.85 6.24
CA LYS A 89 -6.88 -5.26 5.96
C LYS A 89 -5.48 -5.63 6.46
N LEU A 90 -4.53 -4.72 6.32
CA LEU A 90 -3.18 -4.86 6.84
C LEU A 90 -3.17 -4.96 8.37
N SER A 91 -3.94 -4.11 9.05
CA SER A 91 -4.11 -4.18 10.51
C SER A 91 -4.66 -5.53 10.96
N ASN A 92 -5.68 -6.06 10.27
CA ASN A 92 -6.21 -7.39 10.55
C ASN A 92 -5.15 -8.48 10.36
N PHE A 93 -4.40 -8.43 9.26
CA PHE A 93 -3.29 -9.36 9.00
C PHE A 93 -2.26 -9.32 10.13
N VAL A 94 -1.80 -8.13 10.53
CA VAL A 94 -0.87 -7.92 11.64
C VAL A 94 -1.41 -8.52 12.94
N ASN A 95 -2.66 -8.25 13.28
CA ASN A 95 -3.29 -8.74 14.50
C ASN A 95 -3.36 -10.28 14.55
N ILE A 96 -3.71 -10.92 13.43
CA ILE A 96 -3.76 -12.38 13.35
C ILE A 96 -2.37 -12.98 13.52
N PHE A 97 -1.36 -12.45 12.83
CA PHE A 97 0.02 -12.91 12.95
C PHE A 97 0.65 -12.61 14.33
N ALA A 98 0.11 -11.63 15.07
CA ALA A 98 0.51 -11.34 16.44
C ALA A 98 -0.14 -12.27 17.48
N LEU A 99 -1.40 -12.67 17.26
CA LEU A 99 -2.15 -13.55 18.16
C LEU A 99 -1.76 -15.02 18.01
N ASP A 100 -1.37 -15.43 16.81
CA ASP A 100 -1.08 -16.83 16.47
C ASP A 100 0.43 -17.10 16.49
N SER A 101 1.13 -16.66 17.55
CA SER A 101 2.59 -16.80 17.66
C SER A 101 3.09 -18.26 17.60
N ASP A 102 2.19 -19.22 17.84
CA ASP A 102 2.47 -20.67 17.84
C ASP A 102 2.18 -21.37 16.49
N GLN A 103 2.16 -20.60 15.39
CA GLN A 103 1.92 -21.01 14.00
C GLN A 103 0.44 -21.03 13.59
N PRO A 104 -0.06 -19.97 12.90
CA PRO A 104 -1.31 -20.11 12.17
C PRO A 104 -1.16 -21.24 11.14
N SER A 105 -2.22 -22.04 10.96
CA SER A 105 -2.22 -23.04 9.90
C SER A 105 -1.92 -22.38 8.55
N TYR A 106 -1.06 -23.00 7.75
CA TYR A 106 -0.58 -22.45 6.48
C TYR A 106 -1.74 -21.92 5.59
N GLN A 107 -2.82 -22.69 5.48
CA GLN A 107 -4.03 -22.29 4.74
C GLN A 107 -4.64 -20.95 5.18
N LYS A 108 -4.66 -20.66 6.49
CA LYS A 108 -5.21 -19.38 6.97
C LYS A 108 -4.31 -18.21 6.59
N LYS A 109 -2.99 -18.40 6.59
CA LYS A 109 -2.04 -17.34 6.21
C LYS A 109 -2.25 -16.93 4.75
N ASP A 110 -2.40 -17.90 3.86
CA ASP A 110 -2.58 -17.67 2.43
C ASP A 110 -3.92 -16.96 2.14
N GLU A 111 -4.99 -17.37 2.84
CA GLU A 111 -6.29 -16.70 2.74
C GLU A 111 -6.23 -15.22 3.19
N PHE A 112 -5.59 -14.93 4.32
CA PHE A 112 -5.45 -13.55 4.80
C PHE A 112 -4.54 -12.72 3.89
N PHE A 113 -3.49 -13.32 3.34
CA PHE A 113 -2.63 -12.65 2.37
C PHE A 113 -3.38 -12.36 1.07
N GLN A 114 -4.19 -13.29 0.56
CA GLN A 114 -4.96 -13.08 -0.66
C GLN A 114 -5.93 -11.91 -0.50
N VAL A 115 -6.63 -11.81 0.65
CA VAL A 115 -7.51 -10.66 0.94
C VAL A 115 -6.73 -9.35 0.95
N LEU A 116 -5.52 -9.34 1.51
CA LEU A 116 -4.65 -8.15 1.52
C LEU A 116 -4.20 -7.79 0.09
N LEU A 117 -3.78 -8.77 -0.69
CA LEU A 117 -3.37 -8.62 -2.09
C LEU A 117 -4.51 -8.07 -2.95
N ASP A 118 -5.73 -8.57 -2.78
CA ASP A 118 -6.91 -8.12 -3.52
C ASP A 118 -7.21 -6.64 -3.26
N THR A 119 -7.02 -6.17 -2.02
CA THR A 119 -7.13 -4.74 -1.70
C THR A 119 -5.94 -3.92 -2.19
N PHE A 120 -4.74 -4.50 -2.27
CA PHE A 120 -3.58 -3.82 -2.84
C PHE A 120 -3.77 -3.55 -4.34
N HIS A 121 -4.34 -4.49 -5.08
CA HIS A 121 -4.63 -4.30 -6.51
C HIS A 121 -5.68 -3.21 -6.79
N GLN A 122 -6.44 -2.80 -5.78
CA GLN A 122 -7.40 -1.69 -5.88
C GLN A 122 -6.74 -0.34 -5.60
N LEU A 123 -5.50 -0.31 -5.13
CA LEU A 123 -4.77 0.93 -4.92
C LEU A 123 -4.53 1.62 -6.27
N PRO A 124 -4.67 2.95 -6.33
CA PRO A 124 -4.43 3.66 -7.57
C PRO A 124 -2.94 3.53 -7.94
N VAL A 125 -2.67 3.05 -9.16
CA VAL A 125 -1.32 2.69 -9.62
C VAL A 125 -0.52 3.96 -9.87
N VAL A 126 0.60 4.13 -9.16
CA VAL A 126 1.57 5.21 -9.42
C VAL A 126 2.42 4.81 -10.62
N ASP A 127 2.26 5.52 -11.73
CA ASP A 127 3.15 5.39 -12.88
C ASP A 127 4.42 6.24 -12.65
N PHE A 128 5.47 5.57 -12.20
CA PHE A 128 6.81 6.13 -12.14
C PHE A 128 7.40 6.10 -13.56
N GLY A 129 7.10 7.10 -14.37
CA GLY A 129 7.66 7.21 -15.72
C GLY A 129 9.20 7.04 -15.73
N GLU A 130 9.77 6.66 -16.87
CA GLU A 130 11.20 6.33 -17.02
C GLU A 130 12.14 7.42 -16.47
N LEU A 131 11.74 8.69 -16.60
CA LEU A 131 12.50 9.84 -16.12
C LEU A 131 12.58 9.90 -14.59
N THR A 132 11.51 9.53 -13.87
CA THR A 132 11.50 9.58 -12.40
C THR A 132 12.37 8.48 -11.79
N LEU A 133 12.38 7.29 -12.40
CA LEU A 133 13.25 6.21 -11.98
C LEU A 133 14.73 6.60 -12.13
N SER A 134 15.07 7.35 -13.17
CA SER A 134 16.45 7.82 -13.38
C SER A 134 16.94 8.79 -12.29
N SER A 135 16.05 9.66 -11.77
CA SER A 135 16.41 10.64 -10.74
C SER A 135 16.57 10.05 -9.33
N PHE A 136 16.04 8.86 -9.06
CA PHE A 136 16.26 8.17 -7.79
C PHE A 136 17.60 7.41 -7.73
N VAL A 137 18.28 7.26 -8.87
CA VAL A 137 19.52 6.47 -9.02
C VAL A 137 20.77 7.36 -9.20
N THR A 138 20.58 8.67 -9.41
CA THR A 138 21.63 9.70 -9.49
C THR A 138 21.73 10.51 -8.22
#